data_AF-C5II26-F1
#
_entry.id   AF-C5II26-F1
#
_cell.length_a   1.000
_cell.length_b   1.000
_cell.length_c   1.000
_cell.angle_alpha   90.00
_cell.angle_beta   90.00
_cell.angle_gamma   90.00
#
_symmetry.space_group_name_H-M   'P 1'
#
loop_
_entity.id
_entity.type
_entity.pdbx_description
1 polymer ?
#
loop_
_entity_poly.entity_id
_entity_poly.type
_entity_poly.pdbx_seq_one_letter_code
_entity_poly.pdbx_strand_id
1 'polypeptide(L)'
;GGTERYNYGEALGKSILFYDAQRSGKLPANNPIKWRGDSALGDKGDNGEDLTGGWYDAGDHVKFSLPMSSTSTLLLWGYLQWKDAYATMKQTDMFFDMIKWPLDYYLKCWIPSSQTLYAQVGEGNDDHHFWGRAEDMTMARPAYKLTPSKPGSDVAGEIAASLAAGYLAFKERDAKYAATLLSTSKEIYEFGKKYPGTYS
;
A
#
# COMPACT_ATOMS: atom_id res chain seq x y z
N GLY A 1 3.75 38.78 9.21
CA GLY A 1 3.56 37.43 8.64
C GLY A 1 3.66 37.56 7.14
N GLY A 2 4.59 36.88 6.50
CA GLY A 2 4.75 36.93 5.05
C GLY A 2 3.61 36.20 4.34
N THR A 3 3.11 36.76 3.25
CA THR A 3 2.21 36.07 2.32
C THR A 3 2.90 34.84 1.76
N GLU A 4 2.28 33.66 1.89
CA GLU A 4 2.78 32.43 1.28
C GLU A 4 2.92 32.59 -0.24
N ARG A 5 4.10 32.27 -0.78
CA ARG A 5 4.38 32.34 -2.22
C ARG A 5 3.67 31.23 -3.01
N TYR A 6 3.39 30.10 -2.36
CA TYR A 6 2.73 28.93 -2.93
C TYR A 6 1.69 28.39 -1.95
N ASN A 7 0.58 27.88 -2.47
CA ASN A 7 -0.45 27.24 -1.65
C ASN A 7 -0.05 25.80 -1.32
N TYR A 8 0.64 25.59 -0.20
CA TYR A 8 1.10 24.26 0.22
C TYR A 8 -0.04 23.33 0.62
N GLY A 9 -1.18 23.86 1.07
CA GLY A 9 -2.39 23.07 1.34
C GLY A 9 -2.96 22.45 0.07
N GLU A 10 -3.01 23.21 -1.02
CA GLU A 10 -3.42 22.70 -2.34
C GLU A 10 -2.44 21.66 -2.88
N ALA A 11 -1.13 21.91 -2.74
CA ALA A 11 -0.10 20.95 -3.16
C ALA A 11 -0.22 19.62 -2.39
N LEU A 12 -0.43 19.68 -1.06
CA LEU A 12 -0.64 18.49 -0.23
C LEU A 12 -1.91 17.73 -0.65
N GLY A 13 -3.02 18.44 -0.85
CA GLY A 13 -4.28 17.81 -1.29
C GLY A 13 -4.13 17.10 -2.64
N LYS A 14 -3.45 17.71 -3.61
CA LYS A 14 -3.17 17.09 -4.91
C LYS A 14 -2.22 15.89 -4.79
N SER A 15 -1.24 15.95 -3.89
CA SER A 15 -0.34 14.82 -3.60
C SER A 15 -1.10 13.62 -3.04
N ILE A 16 -2.10 13.83 -2.18
CA ILE A 16 -2.95 12.75 -1.69
C ILE A 16 -3.80 12.16 -2.82
N LEU A 17 -4.40 13.01 -3.67
CA LEU A 17 -5.19 12.56 -4.83
C LEU A 17 -4.35 11.77 -5.85
N PHE A 18 -3.04 12.02 -5.95
CA PHE A 18 -2.16 11.21 -6.79
C PHE A 18 -2.17 9.74 -6.34
N TYR A 19 -2.07 9.45 -5.04
CA TYR A 19 -2.16 8.07 -4.54
C TYR A 19 -3.55 7.45 -4.72
N ASP A 20 -4.61 8.25 -4.68
CA ASP A 20 -5.95 7.77 -5.05
C ASP A 20 -6.02 7.36 -6.52
N ALA A 21 -5.28 8.06 -7.38
CA ALA A 21 -5.16 7.74 -8.80
C ALA A 21 -4.30 6.50 -9.06
N GLN A 22 -3.54 6.01 -8.07
CA GLN A 22 -2.74 4.78 -8.16
C GLN A 22 -3.46 3.53 -7.62
N ARG A 23 -4.66 3.67 -7.03
CA ARG A 23 -5.40 2.52 -6.44
C ARG A 23 -5.65 1.41 -7.46
N SER A 24 -5.32 0.17 -7.12
CA SER A 24 -5.73 -1.05 -7.83
C SER A 24 -6.90 -1.72 -7.10
N GLY A 25 -7.64 -2.59 -7.78
CA GLY A 25 -8.78 -3.32 -7.21
C GLY A 25 -10.12 -2.63 -7.41
N LYS A 26 -11.12 -3.04 -6.62
CA LYS A 26 -12.46 -2.46 -6.64
C LYS A 26 -12.46 -1.11 -5.93
N LEU A 27 -12.72 -0.04 -6.66
CA LEU A 27 -12.70 1.31 -6.12
C LEU A 27 -13.97 1.61 -5.30
N PRO A 28 -13.88 2.48 -4.29
CA PRO A 28 -15.04 2.83 -3.49
C PRO A 28 -15.99 3.74 -4.30
N ALA A 29 -17.30 3.67 -4.01
CA ALA A 29 -18.31 4.43 -4.75
C ALA A 29 -18.09 5.96 -4.71
N ASN A 30 -17.43 6.45 -3.66
CA ASN A 30 -17.05 7.85 -3.48
C ASN A 30 -15.64 8.18 -4.01
N ASN A 31 -15.06 7.37 -4.90
CA ASN A 31 -13.73 7.62 -5.48
C ASN A 31 -13.62 9.06 -6.02
N PRO A 32 -12.61 9.84 -5.58
CA PRO A 32 -12.42 11.21 -6.05
C PRO A 32 -11.91 11.28 -7.50
N ILE A 33 -11.23 10.24 -8.00
CA ILE A 33 -10.59 10.24 -9.31
C ILE A 33 -11.53 9.72 -10.40
N LYS A 34 -12.23 10.64 -11.10
CA LYS A 34 -13.34 10.31 -12.00
C LYS A 34 -13.00 9.50 -13.25
N TRP A 35 -11.74 9.47 -13.63
CA TRP A 35 -11.26 8.74 -14.81
C TRP A 35 -10.68 7.35 -14.46
N ARG A 36 -10.61 6.99 -13.16
CA ARG A 36 -10.20 5.66 -12.69
C ARG A 36 -11.43 4.80 -12.39
N GLY A 37 -11.38 3.53 -12.81
CA GLY A 37 -12.39 2.51 -12.55
C GLY A 37 -11.80 1.28 -11.84
N ASP A 38 -12.66 0.28 -11.63
CA ASP A 38 -12.28 -1.00 -11.07
C ASP A 38 -11.25 -1.70 -11.99
N SER A 39 -10.14 -2.16 -11.44
CA SER A 39 -9.07 -2.82 -12.19
C SER A 39 -8.49 -4.01 -11.42
N ALA A 40 -7.83 -4.93 -12.14
CA ALA A 40 -7.13 -6.08 -11.55
C ALA A 40 -7.95 -6.91 -10.53
N LEU A 41 -9.26 -7.06 -10.78
CA LEU A 41 -10.19 -7.76 -9.86
C LEU A 41 -9.92 -9.27 -9.71
N GLY A 42 -9.06 -9.82 -10.56
CA GLY A 42 -8.62 -11.22 -10.52
C GLY A 42 -7.30 -11.44 -9.77
N ASP A 43 -6.68 -10.39 -9.21
CA ASP A 43 -5.43 -10.50 -8.45
C ASP A 43 -5.64 -11.46 -7.26
N LYS A 44 -4.94 -12.60 -7.28
CA LYS A 44 -5.08 -13.66 -6.28
C LYS A 44 -3.79 -14.43 -6.06
N GLY A 45 -3.68 -15.04 -4.89
CA GLY A 45 -2.61 -15.97 -4.54
C GLY A 45 -2.81 -17.37 -5.12
N ASP A 46 -1.81 -18.23 -4.91
CA ASP A 46 -1.78 -19.60 -5.44
C ASP A 46 -2.98 -20.45 -4.97
N ASN A 47 -3.51 -20.18 -3.79
CA ASN A 47 -4.65 -20.92 -3.22
C ASN A 47 -5.94 -20.09 -3.23
N GLY A 48 -6.00 -19.03 -4.04
CA GLY A 48 -7.18 -18.16 -4.15
C GLY A 48 -7.28 -17.08 -3.06
N GLU A 49 -6.19 -16.79 -2.35
CA GLU A 49 -6.13 -15.65 -1.44
C GLU A 49 -6.45 -14.35 -2.21
N ASP A 50 -7.32 -13.51 -1.69
CA ASP A 50 -7.66 -12.22 -2.33
C ASP A 50 -6.48 -11.26 -2.24
N LEU A 51 -5.90 -10.90 -3.38
CA LEU A 51 -4.81 -9.92 -3.47
C LEU A 51 -5.24 -8.64 -4.19
N THR A 52 -6.54 -8.36 -4.31
CA THR A 52 -7.04 -7.08 -4.84
C THR A 52 -6.77 -5.92 -3.88
N GLY A 53 -6.56 -4.72 -4.41
CA GLY A 53 -6.21 -3.52 -3.63
C GLY A 53 -4.78 -3.05 -3.86
N GLY A 54 -4.29 -2.19 -2.97
CA GLY A 54 -2.94 -1.64 -3.03
C GLY A 54 -2.79 -0.60 -4.15
N TRP A 55 -1.55 -0.17 -4.39
CA TRP A 55 -1.22 0.80 -5.44
C TRP A 55 -0.46 0.16 -6.59
N TYR A 56 -0.68 0.67 -7.79
CA TYR A 56 0.29 0.50 -8.88
C TYR A 56 1.54 1.33 -8.60
N ASP A 57 2.70 0.78 -8.99
CA ASP A 57 4.00 1.32 -8.58
C ASP A 57 4.31 2.68 -9.21
N ALA A 58 4.18 2.78 -10.54
CA ALA A 58 4.50 3.99 -11.28
C ALA A 58 3.49 4.25 -12.41
N GLY A 59 3.96 4.31 -13.66
CA GLY A 59 3.11 4.38 -14.85
C GLY A 59 2.73 3.01 -15.41
N ASP A 60 3.21 1.93 -14.78
CA ASP A 60 2.88 0.55 -15.05
C ASP A 60 1.75 0.06 -14.12
N HIS A 61 1.42 -1.23 -14.18
CA HIS A 61 0.36 -1.82 -13.35
C HIS A 61 0.85 -2.97 -12.47
N VAL A 62 2.17 -3.12 -12.31
CA VAL A 62 2.72 -4.05 -11.33
C VAL A 62 2.54 -3.46 -9.92
N LYS A 63 2.24 -4.35 -8.96
CA LYS A 63 2.19 -4.00 -7.54
C LYS A 63 3.46 -4.50 -6.88
N PHE A 64 4.49 -3.67 -6.83
CA PHE A 64 5.74 -3.98 -6.12
C PHE A 64 5.61 -3.60 -4.63
N SER A 65 5.61 -4.58 -3.73
CA SER A 65 5.35 -4.29 -2.32
C SER A 65 6.47 -3.51 -1.62
N LEU A 66 7.73 -3.63 -2.07
CA LEU A 66 8.85 -2.90 -1.45
C LEU A 66 8.73 -1.37 -1.61
N PRO A 67 8.67 -0.81 -2.84
CA PRO A 67 8.46 0.62 -3.01
C PRO A 67 7.12 1.08 -2.43
N MET A 68 6.03 0.31 -2.61
CA MET A 68 4.73 0.65 -2.01
C MET A 68 4.79 0.78 -0.49
N SER A 69 5.45 -0.17 0.19
CA SER A 69 5.59 -0.16 1.66
C SER A 69 6.47 1.01 2.10
N SER A 70 7.61 1.23 1.45
CA SER A 70 8.47 2.40 1.70
C SER A 70 7.71 3.73 1.56
N THR A 71 6.93 3.89 0.49
CA THR A 71 6.07 5.05 0.27
C THR A 71 5.08 5.23 1.42
N SER A 72 4.36 4.17 1.80
CA SER A 72 3.40 4.25 2.90
C SER A 72 4.05 4.55 4.25
N THR A 73 5.23 3.99 4.56
CA THR A 73 6.01 4.32 5.76
C THR A 73 6.35 5.81 5.79
N LEU A 74 6.85 6.38 4.67
CA LEU A 74 7.21 7.80 4.58
C LEU A 74 5.99 8.73 4.73
N LEU A 75 4.86 8.39 4.11
CA LEU A 75 3.61 9.13 4.25
C LEU A 75 3.10 9.13 5.70
N LEU A 76 3.13 7.96 6.34
CA LEU A 76 2.73 7.81 7.75
C LEU A 76 3.66 8.57 8.69
N TRP A 77 4.98 8.51 8.45
CA TRP A 77 5.94 9.30 9.21
C TRP A 77 5.66 10.80 9.06
N GLY A 78 5.43 11.28 7.84
CA GLY A 78 5.07 12.68 7.59
C GLY A 78 3.81 13.09 8.37
N TYR A 79 2.75 12.29 8.33
CA TYR A 79 1.56 12.58 9.13
C TYR A 79 1.84 12.57 10.64
N LEU A 80 2.56 11.57 11.15
CA LEU A 80 2.88 11.47 12.57
C LEU A 80 3.70 12.67 13.09
N GLN A 81 4.56 13.23 12.24
CA GLN A 81 5.42 14.38 12.56
C GLN A 81 4.66 15.71 12.50
N TRP A 82 3.67 15.86 11.62
CA TRP A 82 2.99 17.13 11.32
C TRP A 82 1.45 17.03 11.34
N LYS A 83 0.88 16.32 12.32
CA LYS A 83 -0.58 16.09 12.44
C LYS A 83 -1.39 17.39 12.41
N ASP A 84 -0.88 18.42 13.06
CA ASP A 84 -1.47 19.76 13.15
C ASP A 84 -1.52 20.46 11.78
N ALA A 85 -0.51 20.27 10.93
CA ALA A 85 -0.52 20.79 9.56
C ALA A 85 -1.61 20.12 8.70
N TYR A 86 -1.75 18.79 8.77
CA TYR A 86 -2.83 18.07 8.08
C TYR A 86 -4.21 18.54 8.56
N ALA A 87 -4.37 18.77 9.87
CA ALA A 87 -5.62 19.28 10.43
C ALA A 87 -5.93 20.71 9.98
N THR A 88 -4.93 21.60 10.06
CA THR A 88 -5.05 23.01 9.65
C THR A 88 -5.42 23.14 8.17
N MET A 89 -4.81 22.31 7.32
CA MET A 89 -5.08 22.27 5.88
C MET A 89 -6.32 21.46 5.50
N LYS A 90 -7.04 20.89 6.49
CA LYS A 90 -8.24 20.06 6.31
C LYS A 90 -8.00 18.83 5.42
N GLN A 91 -6.81 18.27 5.49
CA GLN A 91 -6.38 17.10 4.69
C GLN A 91 -6.41 15.78 5.48
N THR A 92 -6.66 15.83 6.80
CA THR A 92 -6.59 14.67 7.69
C THR A 92 -7.45 13.50 7.20
N ASP A 93 -8.73 13.72 6.89
CA ASP A 93 -9.62 12.61 6.51
C ASP A 93 -9.26 12.00 5.17
N MET A 94 -8.87 12.82 4.18
CA MET A 94 -8.42 12.34 2.89
C MET A 94 -7.09 11.58 3.00
N PHE A 95 -6.18 12.02 3.86
CA PHE A 95 -4.95 11.28 4.16
C PHE A 95 -5.26 9.90 4.75
N PHE A 96 -6.17 9.82 5.74
CA PHE A 96 -6.53 8.54 6.35
C PHE A 96 -7.25 7.59 5.38
N ASP A 97 -8.10 8.11 4.49
CA ASP A 97 -8.73 7.30 3.43
C ASP A 97 -7.67 6.73 2.48
N MET A 98 -6.76 7.59 2.00
CA MET A 98 -5.68 7.21 1.09
C MET A 98 -4.72 6.19 1.71
N ILE A 99 -4.22 6.45 2.92
CA ILE A 99 -3.17 5.60 3.52
C ILE A 99 -3.70 4.26 4.01
N LYS A 100 -5.01 4.13 4.26
CA LYS A 100 -5.63 2.86 4.60
C LYS A 100 -5.55 1.86 3.44
N TRP A 101 -5.53 2.35 2.20
CA TRP A 101 -5.54 1.52 1.00
C TRP A 101 -4.37 0.53 0.89
N PRO A 102 -3.09 0.94 0.98
CA PRO A 102 -1.96 0.01 0.98
C PRO A 102 -1.91 -0.82 2.28
N LEU A 103 -2.32 -0.26 3.43
CA LEU A 103 -2.31 -0.99 4.70
C LEU A 103 -3.28 -2.18 4.67
N ASP A 104 -4.50 -2.00 4.15
CA ASP A 104 -5.46 -3.08 3.96
C ASP A 104 -4.93 -4.14 2.97
N TYR A 105 -4.22 -3.72 1.94
CA TYR A 105 -3.56 -4.64 1.01
C TYR A 105 -2.48 -5.48 1.69
N TYR A 106 -1.63 -4.90 2.54
CA TYR A 106 -0.62 -5.67 3.28
C TYR A 106 -1.24 -6.68 4.24
N LEU A 107 -2.37 -6.34 4.88
CA LEU A 107 -3.11 -7.28 5.72
C LEU A 107 -3.61 -8.49 4.91
N LYS A 108 -4.01 -8.31 3.65
CA LYS A 108 -4.37 -9.41 2.74
C LYS A 108 -3.17 -10.25 2.29
N CYS A 109 -2.02 -9.61 2.07
CA CYS A 109 -0.82 -10.26 1.57
C CYS A 109 -0.16 -11.22 2.58
N TRP A 110 -0.43 -11.07 3.88
CA TRP A 110 0.12 -11.94 4.91
C TRP A 110 -0.81 -13.12 5.22
N ILE A 111 -0.30 -14.34 5.05
CA ILE A 111 -0.99 -15.59 5.34
C ILE A 111 -0.27 -16.29 6.52
N PRO A 112 -0.72 -16.11 7.77
CA PRO A 112 0.00 -16.59 8.95
C PRO A 112 0.15 -18.11 9.00
N SER A 113 -0.89 -18.85 8.58
CA SER A 113 -0.93 -20.31 8.69
C SER A 113 0.16 -21.02 7.88
N SER A 114 0.66 -20.39 6.82
CA SER A 114 1.71 -20.91 5.95
C SER A 114 2.99 -20.06 5.96
N GLN A 115 3.07 -19.05 6.83
CA GLN A 115 4.15 -18.06 6.86
C GLN A 115 4.48 -17.51 5.45
N THR A 116 3.43 -17.16 4.71
CA THR A 116 3.53 -16.70 3.33
C THR A 116 3.23 -15.20 3.28
N LEU A 117 4.11 -14.43 2.66
CA LEU A 117 3.92 -13.00 2.42
C LEU A 117 3.97 -12.71 0.92
N TYR A 118 2.86 -12.29 0.32
CA TYR A 118 2.84 -11.87 -1.08
C TYR A 118 3.57 -10.51 -1.25
N ALA A 119 4.61 -10.51 -2.06
CA ALA A 119 5.53 -9.38 -2.25
C ALA A 119 5.37 -8.67 -3.61
N GLN A 120 4.69 -9.31 -4.57
CA GLN A 120 4.43 -8.73 -5.88
C GLN A 120 3.19 -9.35 -6.52
N VAL A 121 2.44 -8.55 -7.29
CA VAL A 121 1.41 -9.04 -8.21
C VAL A 121 1.57 -8.37 -9.57
N GLY A 122 1.65 -9.18 -10.62
CA GLY A 122 2.04 -8.77 -11.97
C GLY A 122 3.48 -9.18 -12.29
N GLU A 123 3.74 -9.53 -13.55
CA GLU A 123 5.09 -9.78 -14.08
C GLU A 123 5.50 -8.57 -14.92
N GLY A 124 6.71 -8.06 -14.70
CA GLY A 124 7.13 -6.78 -15.24
C GLY A 124 7.19 -6.73 -16.76
N ASN A 125 7.70 -7.77 -17.42
CA ASN A 125 7.77 -7.77 -18.87
C ASN A 125 6.38 -7.78 -19.50
N ASP A 126 5.50 -8.70 -19.09
CA ASP A 126 4.15 -8.81 -19.65
C ASP A 126 3.33 -7.53 -19.42
N ASP A 127 3.47 -6.93 -18.23
CA ASP A 127 2.82 -5.66 -17.88
C ASP A 127 3.34 -4.51 -18.75
N HIS A 128 4.66 -4.39 -18.91
CA HIS A 128 5.30 -3.28 -19.63
C HIS A 128 5.20 -3.38 -21.16
N HIS A 129 4.85 -4.56 -21.70
CA HIS A 129 4.50 -4.71 -23.12
C HIS A 129 3.09 -4.20 -23.46
N PHE A 130 2.25 -3.92 -22.44
CA PHE A 130 0.92 -3.37 -22.62
C PHE A 130 0.88 -1.88 -22.30
N TRP A 131 0.53 -1.06 -23.31
CA TRP A 131 0.30 0.37 -23.12
C TRP A 131 -1.20 0.69 -23.17
N GLY A 132 -1.83 0.77 -22.01
CA GLY A 132 -3.27 0.99 -21.92
C GLY A 132 -3.72 1.32 -20.51
N ARG A 133 -5.05 1.38 -20.32
CA ARG A 133 -5.63 1.66 -19.01
C ARG A 133 -5.56 0.41 -18.12
N ALA A 134 -5.42 0.60 -16.82
CA ALA A 134 -5.43 -0.48 -15.83
C ALA A 134 -6.71 -1.34 -15.91
N GLU A 135 -7.82 -0.71 -16.25
CA GLU A 135 -9.15 -1.33 -16.37
C GLU A 135 -9.26 -2.28 -17.58
N ASP A 136 -8.34 -2.16 -18.56
CA ASP A 136 -8.35 -2.92 -19.82
C ASP A 136 -7.24 -3.99 -19.87
N MET A 137 -6.52 -4.24 -18.78
CA MET A 137 -5.47 -5.27 -18.73
C MET A 137 -6.01 -6.66 -19.04
N THR A 138 -5.35 -7.37 -19.96
CA THR A 138 -5.72 -8.75 -20.35
C THR A 138 -4.63 -9.79 -20.10
N MET A 139 -3.40 -9.36 -19.79
CA MET A 139 -2.29 -10.28 -19.51
C MET A 139 -2.48 -11.00 -18.17
N ALA A 140 -1.74 -12.10 -17.99
CA ALA A 140 -1.69 -12.78 -16.71
C ALA A 140 -0.99 -11.91 -15.67
N ARG A 141 -1.48 -11.94 -14.42
CA ARG A 141 -0.93 -11.16 -13.30
C ARG A 141 -0.53 -12.10 -12.16
N PRO A 142 0.60 -12.82 -12.28
CA PRO A 142 1.01 -13.79 -11.28
C PRO A 142 1.35 -13.12 -9.95
N ALA A 143 1.15 -13.84 -8.85
CA ALA A 143 1.51 -13.41 -7.51
C ALA A 143 2.83 -14.05 -7.09
N TYR A 144 3.78 -13.25 -6.60
CA TYR A 144 5.06 -13.72 -6.07
C TYR A 144 5.08 -13.54 -4.56
N LYS A 145 5.71 -14.49 -3.88
CA LYS A 145 5.64 -14.60 -2.42
C LYS A 145 6.97 -14.94 -1.79
N LEU A 146 7.10 -14.51 -0.55
CA LEU A 146 8.14 -14.88 0.38
C LEU A 146 7.65 -16.02 1.26
N THR A 147 8.53 -16.98 1.50
CA THR A 147 8.29 -18.13 2.38
C THR A 147 9.56 -18.42 3.18
N PRO A 148 9.51 -19.28 4.22
CA PRO A 148 10.72 -19.68 4.94
C PRO A 148 11.84 -20.24 4.05
N SER A 149 11.51 -20.85 2.91
CA SER A 149 12.47 -21.40 1.95
C SER A 149 12.90 -20.41 0.86
N LYS A 150 12.16 -19.31 0.67
CA LYS A 150 12.45 -18.22 -0.28
C LYS A 150 12.21 -16.88 0.43
N PRO A 151 13.11 -16.49 1.35
CA PRO A 151 12.91 -15.31 2.19
C PRO A 151 13.14 -13.98 1.44
N GLY A 152 12.67 -12.90 2.04
CA GLY A 152 12.86 -11.52 1.59
C GLY A 152 12.67 -10.56 2.78
N SER A 153 13.67 -10.53 3.66
CA SER A 153 13.63 -9.79 4.93
C SER A 153 13.61 -8.27 4.75
N ASP A 154 14.10 -7.79 3.61
CA ASP A 154 13.99 -6.41 3.15
C ASP A 154 12.52 -5.99 2.94
N VAL A 155 11.77 -6.73 2.11
CA VAL A 155 10.36 -6.44 1.84
C VAL A 155 9.50 -6.71 3.08
N ALA A 156 9.74 -7.81 3.79
CA ALA A 156 9.03 -8.11 5.03
C ALA A 156 9.26 -7.01 6.08
N GLY A 157 10.50 -6.57 6.25
CA GLY A 157 10.86 -5.51 7.19
C GLY A 157 10.15 -4.19 6.86
N GLU A 158 10.12 -3.78 5.59
CA GLU A 158 9.50 -2.52 5.18
C GLU A 158 7.96 -2.57 5.29
N ILE A 159 7.31 -3.68 4.94
CA ILE A 159 5.87 -3.86 5.18
C ILE A 159 5.57 -3.81 6.69
N ALA A 160 6.38 -4.47 7.52
CA ALA A 160 6.21 -4.43 8.96
C ALA A 160 6.37 -3.00 9.52
N ALA A 161 7.31 -2.22 8.98
CA ALA A 161 7.52 -0.82 9.35
C ALA A 161 6.30 0.05 8.98
N SER A 162 5.77 -0.11 7.77
CA SER A 162 4.56 0.59 7.33
C SER A 162 3.35 0.28 8.22
N LEU A 163 3.10 -1.00 8.52
CA LEU A 163 2.01 -1.41 9.41
C LEU A 163 2.19 -0.88 10.84
N ALA A 164 3.42 -0.85 11.36
CA ALA A 164 3.72 -0.29 12.68
C ALA A 164 3.48 1.23 12.73
N ALA A 165 3.89 1.96 11.69
CA ALA A 165 3.60 3.39 11.56
C ALA A 165 2.08 3.63 11.43
N GLY A 166 1.38 2.73 10.72
CA GLY A 166 -0.08 2.72 10.60
C GLY A 166 -0.75 2.56 11.97
N TYR A 167 -0.30 1.61 12.79
CA TYR A 167 -0.77 1.49 14.18
C TYR A 167 -0.67 2.82 14.93
N LEU A 168 0.49 3.50 14.88
CA LEU A 168 0.70 4.77 15.58
C LEU A 168 -0.24 5.88 15.07
N ALA A 169 -0.51 5.92 13.76
CA ALA A 169 -1.38 6.91 13.15
C ALA A 169 -2.86 6.68 13.48
N PHE A 170 -3.30 5.42 13.47
CA PHE A 170 -4.71 5.04 13.65
C PHE A 170 -5.12 4.80 15.11
N LYS A 171 -4.20 4.62 16.07
CA LYS A 171 -4.54 4.21 17.46
C LYS A 171 -5.61 5.05 18.16
N GLU A 172 -5.69 6.35 17.87
CA GLU A 172 -6.68 7.27 18.45
C GLU A 172 -7.95 7.39 17.59
N ARG A 173 -7.86 7.05 16.30
CA ARG A 173 -8.94 7.18 15.31
C ARG A 173 -9.77 5.90 15.18
N ASP A 174 -9.10 4.75 15.20
CA ASP A 174 -9.68 3.41 15.15
C ASP A 174 -8.75 2.43 15.87
N ALA A 175 -8.97 2.26 17.17
CA ALA A 175 -8.12 1.42 18.03
C ALA A 175 -8.16 -0.06 17.62
N LYS A 176 -9.29 -0.54 17.07
CA LYS A 176 -9.43 -1.95 16.66
C LYS A 176 -8.63 -2.22 15.39
N TYR A 177 -8.73 -1.34 14.40
CA TYR A 177 -7.93 -1.43 13.19
C TYR A 177 -6.43 -1.29 13.51
N ALA A 178 -6.05 -0.30 14.33
CA ALA A 178 -4.67 -0.11 14.76
C ALA A 178 -4.09 -1.35 15.46
N ALA A 179 -4.86 -2.03 16.31
CA ALA A 179 -4.43 -3.27 16.95
C ALA A 179 -4.20 -4.40 15.93
N THR A 180 -5.01 -4.47 14.89
CA THR A 180 -4.84 -5.42 13.77
C THR A 180 -3.52 -5.15 13.04
N LEU A 181 -3.26 -3.88 12.68
CA LEU A 181 -2.00 -3.48 12.04
C LEU A 181 -0.77 -3.86 12.89
N LEU A 182 -0.82 -3.60 14.20
CA LEU A 182 0.28 -3.92 15.11
C LEU A 182 0.52 -5.43 15.24
N SER A 183 -0.55 -6.24 15.30
CA SER A 183 -0.43 -7.69 15.38
C SER A 183 0.25 -8.24 14.12
N THR A 184 -0.27 -7.87 12.95
CA THR A 184 0.29 -8.32 11.67
C THR A 184 1.71 -7.81 11.45
N SER A 185 2.01 -6.56 11.82
CA SER A 185 3.38 -6.00 11.78
C SER A 185 4.37 -6.86 12.56
N LYS A 186 4.03 -7.26 13.79
CA LYS A 186 4.90 -8.12 14.61
C LYS A 186 5.12 -9.48 13.98
N GLU A 187 4.07 -10.11 13.45
CA GLU A 187 4.19 -11.41 12.77
C GLU A 187 5.12 -11.35 11.56
N ILE A 188 4.94 -10.35 10.70
CA ILE A 188 5.78 -10.16 9.51
C ILE A 188 7.22 -9.82 9.91
N TYR A 189 7.42 -8.97 10.92
CA TYR A 189 8.75 -8.62 11.41
C TYR A 189 9.48 -9.84 11.98
N GLU A 190 8.81 -10.66 12.79
CA GLU A 190 9.39 -11.90 13.31
C GLU A 190 9.69 -12.90 12.18
N PHE A 191 8.84 -12.99 11.15
CA PHE A 191 9.13 -13.76 9.94
C PHE A 191 10.41 -13.28 9.25
N GLY A 192 10.51 -11.98 8.92
CA GLY A 192 11.67 -11.41 8.24
C GLY A 192 12.97 -11.51 9.06
N LYS A 193 12.87 -11.34 10.38
CA LYS A 193 14.00 -11.50 11.31
C LYS A 193 14.47 -12.95 11.42
N LYS A 194 13.54 -13.91 11.41
CA LYS A 194 13.83 -15.34 11.53
C LYS A 194 14.41 -15.92 10.24
N TYR A 195 13.96 -15.44 9.08
CA TYR A 195 14.38 -15.93 7.76
C TYR A 195 15.01 -14.78 6.95
N PRO A 196 16.31 -14.48 7.16
CA PRO A 196 16.98 -13.41 6.44
C PRO A 196 17.14 -13.75 4.96
N GLY A 197 16.99 -12.73 4.11
CA GLY A 197 17.14 -12.84 2.66
C GLY A 197 16.85 -11.51 1.96
N THR A 198 17.34 -11.38 0.73
CA THR A 198 17.01 -10.27 -0.17
C THR A 198 16.01 -10.79 -1.18
N TYR A 199 14.92 -10.05 -1.41
CA TYR A 199 13.95 -10.43 -2.43
C TYR A 199 14.59 -10.35 -3.82
N SER A 200 14.40 -11.40 -4.63
CA SER A 200 14.94 -11.56 -5.98
C SER A 200 14.03 -12.37 -6.87
#